data_AF-A0A517NJM7-F1
#
_entry.id   AF-A0A517NJM7-F1
#
_cell.length_a   1.000
_cell.length_b   1.000
_cell.length_c   1.000
_cell.angle_alpha   90.00
_cell.angle_beta   90.00
_cell.angle_gamma   90.00
#
_symmetry.space_group_name_H-M   'P 1'
#
loop_
_entity.id
_entity.type
_entity.pdbx_description
1 polymer ?
#
loop_
_entity_poly.entity_id
_entity_poly.type
_entity_poly.pdbx_seq_one_letter_code
_entity_poly.pdbx_strand_id
1 'polypeptide(L)' 'MNIIAKIVSLIALGCVIVPCLLYFAGSIGLDTVKWTALLGTIGWFIATPIWMSRETRVDADQVEI' A
#
# COMPACT_ATOMS: atom_id res chain seq x y z
N MET A 1 -15.78 -7.42 -0.72
CA MET A 1 -15.35 -6.80 0.56
C MET A 1 -14.31 -7.72 1.23
N ASN A 2 -13.06 -7.67 0.78
CA ASN A 2 -12.01 -8.61 1.21
C ASN A 2 -11.25 -8.05 2.42
N ILE A 3 -11.72 -8.37 3.63
CA ILE A 3 -11.14 -7.86 4.89
C ILE A 3 -9.67 -8.23 5.05
N ILE A 4 -9.28 -9.41 4.54
CA ILE A 4 -7.90 -9.90 4.56
C ILE A 4 -7.00 -8.98 3.73
N ALA A 5 -7.40 -8.64 2.51
CA ALA A 5 -6.63 -7.75 1.63
C ALA A 5 -6.49 -6.33 2.22
N LYS A 6 -7.50 -5.85 2.94
CA LYS A 6 -7.44 -4.56 3.66
C LYS A 6 -6.43 -4.59 4.82
N ILE A 7 -6.42 -5.66 5.62
CA ILE A 7 -5.46 -5.84 6.71
C ILE A 7 -4.04 -5.94 6.16
N VAL A 8 -3.83 -6.73 5.10
CA VAL A 8 -2.52 -6.87 4.45
C VAL A 8 -2.03 -5.54 3.89
N SER A 9 -2.91 -4.75 3.25
CA SER A 9 -2.59 -3.40 2.78
C SER A 9 -2.20 -2.47 3.93
N LEU A 10 -2.91 -2.49 5.06
CA LEU A 10 -2.56 -1.69 6.25
C LEU A 10 -1.20 -2.08 6.85
N ILE A 11 -0.92 -3.38 6.95
CA ILE A 11 0.39 -3.88 7.44
C ILE A 11 1.50 -3.44 6.48
N ALA A 12 1.30 -3.60 5.16
CA ALA A 12 2.27 -3.19 4.15
C ALA A 12 2.58 -1.69 4.22
N LEU A 13 1.56 -0.85 4.44
CA LEU A 13 1.74 0.58 4.67
C LEU A 13 2.53 0.86 5.97
N GLY A 14 2.23 0.13 7.05
CA GLY A 14 3.00 0.18 8.29
C GLY A 14 4.47 -0.16 8.08
N CYS A 15 4.77 -1.17 7.27
CA CYS A 15 6.13 -1.56 6.91
C CYS A 15 6.89 -0.49 6.11
N VAL A 16 6.23 0.53 5.55
CA VAL A 16 6.89 1.68 4.92
C VAL A 16 7.18 2.78 5.96
N ILE A 17 6.24 3.03 6.87
CA ILE A 17 6.32 4.15 7.83
C ILE A 17 7.19 3.81 9.05
N VAL A 18 7.04 2.61 9.61
CA VAL A 18 7.73 2.16 10.82
C VAL A 18 9.26 2.15 10.69
N PRO A 19 9.88 1.60 9.63
CA PRO A 19 11.33 1.65 9.49
C PRO A 19 11.87 3.08 9.34
N CYS A 20 11.11 3.99 8.70
CA CYS A 20 11.51 5.40 8.63
C CYS A 20 11.59 6.03 10.03
N LEU A 21 10.60 5.76 10.89
CA LEU A 21 10.61 6.21 12.29
C LEU A 21 11.75 5.58 13.10
N LEU A 22 11.99 4.28 12.94
CA LEU A 22 13.08 3.57 13.62
C LEU A 22 14.46 4.07 13.20
N TYR A 23 14.62 4.49 11.94
CA TYR A 23 15.85 5.13 11.46
C TYR A 23 16.08 6.50 12.08
N PHE A 24 15.03 7.32 12.17
CA PHE A 24 15.11 8.60 12.89
C PHE A 24 15.42 8.42 14.38
N ALA A 25 14.94 7.34 14.99
CA ALA A 25 15.29 6.97 16.36
C ALA A 25 16.72 6.41 16.50
N GLY A 26 17.47 6.26 15.41
CA GLY A 26 18.82 5.69 15.41
C GLY A 26 18.88 4.18 15.67
N SER A 27 17.74 3.49 15.61
CA SER A 27 17.64 2.06 15.97
C SER A 27 18.01 1.12 14.84
N ILE A 28 17.90 1.53 13.58
CA ILE A 28 18.22 0.70 12.40
C ILE A 28 19.06 1.48 11.38
N GLY A 29 19.83 0.76 10.58
CA GLY A 29 20.61 1.33 9.49
C GLY A 29 19.77 1.68 8.25
N LEU A 30 20.28 2.59 7.41
CA LEU A 30 19.59 3.07 6.21
C LEU A 30 19.32 1.94 5.21
N ASP A 31 20.25 0.99 5.07
CA ASP A 31 20.09 -0.16 4.18
C ASP A 31 18.86 -1.01 4.55
N THR A 32 18.64 -1.23 5.85
CA THR A 32 17.45 -1.94 6.34
C THR A 32 16.18 -1.18 5.98
N VAL A 33 16.16 0.15 6.14
CA VAL A 33 15.00 0.99 5.80
C VAL A 33 14.66 0.86 4.33
N LYS A 34 15.65 0.97 3.45
CA LYS A 34 15.47 0.92 1.99
C LYS A 34 14.83 -0.38 1.57
N TRP A 35 15.36 -1.52 2.03
CA TRP A 35 14.81 -2.83 1.70
C TRP A 35 13.41 -3.04 2.27
N THR A 36 13.18 -2.66 3.54
CA THR A 36 11.89 -2.86 4.21
C THR A 36 10.79 -1.99 3.59
N ALA A 37 11.10 -0.72 3.30
CA ALA A 37 10.17 0.20 2.64
C ALA A 37 9.87 -0.20 1.19
N LEU A 38 10.87 -0.72 0.46
CA LEU A 38 10.68 -1.23 -0.90
C LEU A 38 9.72 -2.42 -0.92
N LEU A 39 9.97 -3.42 -0.06
CA LEU A 39 9.10 -4.60 0.07
C LEU A 39 7.69 -4.22 0.53
N GLY A 40 7.58 -3.31 1.50
CA GLY A 40 6.31 -2.77 1.97
C GLY A 40 5.54 -2.07 0.85
N THR A 41 6.22 -1.29 0.01
CA THR A 41 5.60 -0.61 -1.14
C THR A 41 5.11 -1.60 -2.20
N ILE A 42 5.91 -2.60 -2.56
CA ILE A 42 5.51 -3.64 -3.51
C ILE A 42 4.29 -4.42 -2.98
N GLY A 43 4.33 -4.84 -1.71
CA GLY A 43 3.23 -5.54 -1.06
C GLY A 43 1.96 -4.69 -1.01
N TRP A 44 2.09 -3.40 -0.70
CA TRP A 44 0.97 -2.47 -0.67
C TRP A 44 0.38 -2.26 -2.07
N PHE A 45 1.22 -2.16 -3.11
CA PHE A 45 0.76 -1.96 -4.49
C PHE A 45 -0.03 -3.16 -5.01
N ILE A 46 0.29 -4.38 -4.57
CA ILE A 46 -0.46 -5.59 -4.92
C ILE A 46 -1.74 -5.69 -4.08
N ALA A 47 -1.66 -5.43 -2.77
CA ALA A 47 -2.79 -5.63 -1.86
C ALA A 47 -3.89 -4.56 -2.02
N THR A 48 -3.51 -3.30 -2.24
CA THR A 48 -4.43 -2.16 -2.31
C THR A 48 -5.49 -2.26 -3.41
N PRO A 49 -5.15 -2.57 -4.69
CA PRO A 49 -6.15 -2.69 -5.74
C PRO A 49 -7.14 -3.84 -5.49
N ILE A 50 -6.75 -4.90 -4.76
CA ILE A 50 -7.62 -6.08 -4.52
C ILE A 50 -8.86 -5.74 -3.66
N TRP A 51 -8.78 -4.73 -2.79
CA TRP A 51 -9.90 -4.32 -1.94
C TRP A 51 -10.42 -2.90 -2.25
N MET A 52 -9.57 -2.05 -2.82
CA MET A 52 -9.90 -0.67 -3.17
C MET A 52 -10.27 -0.50 -4.65
N SER A 53 -10.38 -1.60 -5.42
CA SER A 53 -10.88 -1.55 -6.79
C SER A 53 -12.24 -0.86 -6.80
N ARG A 54 -12.28 0.29 -7.47
CA ARG A 54 -13.48 1.09 -7.68
C ARG A 54 -14.19 0.49 -8.87
N GLU A 55 -15.50 0.33 -8.78
CA GLU A 55 -16.32 0.07 -9.96
C GLU A 55 -16.01 1.17 -10.97
N THR A 56 -15.61 0.78 -12.19
CA THR A 56 -15.43 1.71 -13.30
C THR A 56 -16.79 2.37 -13.52
N ARG A 57 -16.91 3.62 -13.07
CA ARG A 57 -18.08 4.46 -13.29
C ARG A 57 -18.39 4.40 -14.78
N VAL A 58 -19.63 4.06 -15.12
CA VAL A 58 -20.15 3.87 -16.48
C VAL A 58 -19.48 4.85 -17.43
N ASP A 59 -18.73 4.32 -18.40
CA ASP A 59 -18.06 5.10 -19.43
C ASP A 59 -19.07 6.06 -20.07
N ALA A 60 -18.62 7.30 -20.34
CA ALA A 60 -19.45 8.38 -20.87
C ALA A 60 -20.07 8.09 -22.25
N ASP A 61 -19.78 6.91 -22.83
CA ASP A 61 -20.38 6.35 -24.04
C ASP A 61 -21.89 6.01 -23.88
N GLN A 62 -22.41 5.99 -22.65
CA GLN A 62 -23.85 5.83 -22.35
C GLN A 62 -24.60 7.17 -22.19
N VAL A 63 -23.95 8.31 -22.45
CA VAL A 63 -24.63 9.61 -22.49
C VAL A 63 -25.09 9.84 -23.93
N GLU A 64 -26.31 9.41 -24.25
CA GLU A 64 -27.01 9.88 -25.45
C GLU A 64 -27.13 11.41 -25.35
N ILE A 65 -26.48 12.13 -26.28
CA ILE A 65 -26.59 13.59 -26.46
C ILE A 65 -27.63 13.87 -27.53
#